data_AF-A0AAU9U797-F1
#
_entry.id   AF-A0AAU9U797-F1
#
_cell.length_a   1.000
_cell.length_b   1.000
_cell.length_c   1.000
_cell.angle_alpha   90.00
_cell.angle_beta   90.00
_cell.angle_gamma   90.00
#
_symmetry.space_group_name_H-M   'P 1'
#
loop_
_entity.id
_entity.type
_entity.pdbx_description
1 polymer ?
#
loop_
_entity_poly.entity_id
_entity_poly.type
_entity_poly.pdbx_seq_one_letter_code
_entity_poly.pdbx_strand_id
1 'polypeptide(L)'
;MDKNITITQKYLERGHTQMEVDSVHSLIERKLKNIEIFLPSQYATLTKQARKKPSPYRVIQPDHTFFKDYGIKEYQVYDSIRPGRTSGDDCVVDLRVLKYNPDGTIQYKKHFNDDLTLLPRRPRNIITLANCVPLLFSSRVPILESKYLHLQQLKNVIPVDCHQFYDNLPFKKK
;
A
#
# COMPACT_ATOMS: atom_id res chain seq x y z
N MET A 1 18.61 9.92 -10.95
CA MET A 1 18.55 10.97 -9.91
C MET A 1 18.11 10.30 -8.63
N ASP A 2 19.07 9.85 -7.82
CA ASP A 2 18.80 9.34 -6.49
C ASP A 2 18.35 10.52 -5.63
N LYS A 3 17.06 10.55 -5.32
CA LYS A 3 16.54 11.58 -4.44
C LYS A 3 17.02 11.23 -3.04
N ASN A 4 17.79 12.14 -2.43
CA ASN A 4 18.28 12.07 -1.05
C ASN A 4 17.13 12.20 -0.04
N ILE A 5 16.16 11.28 -0.11
CA ILE A 5 14.90 11.31 0.64
C ILE A 5 15.06 10.42 1.85
N THR A 6 14.76 11.01 3.01
CA THR A 6 14.57 10.26 4.24
C THR A 6 13.09 9.98 4.41
N ILE A 7 12.71 8.73 4.72
CA ILE A 7 11.32 8.37 5.02
C ILE A 7 11.21 8.13 6.52
N THR A 8 10.17 8.66 7.15
CA THR A 8 9.86 8.39 8.56
C THR A 8 8.52 7.69 8.66
N GLN A 9 8.51 6.49 9.25
CA GLN A 9 7.32 5.73 9.58
C GLN A 9 7.10 5.78 11.08
N LYS A 10 5.92 6.25 11.49
CA LYS A 10 5.52 6.31 12.90
C LYS A 10 4.45 5.26 13.15
N TYR A 11 4.58 4.53 14.26
CA TYR A 11 3.57 3.62 14.76
C TYR A 11 2.65 4.35 15.74
N LEU A 12 1.35 4.09 15.64
CA LEU A 12 0.34 4.71 16.51
C LEU A 12 0.28 4.00 17.86
N GLU A 13 0.13 4.79 18.92
CA GLU A 13 -0.23 4.27 20.23
C GLU A 13 -1.75 4.16 20.39
N ARG A 14 -2.18 3.22 21.23
CA ARG A 14 -3.59 3.01 21.54
C ARG A 14 -4.16 4.30 22.15
N GLY A 15 -5.17 4.88 21.51
CA GLY A 15 -5.85 6.10 21.97
C GLY A 15 -5.57 7.36 21.15
N HIS A 16 -4.58 7.34 20.25
CA HIS A 16 -4.26 8.46 19.35
C HIS A 16 -4.56 8.10 17.89
N THR A 17 -5.84 7.88 17.58
CA THR A 17 -6.27 7.38 16.26
C THR A 17 -6.52 8.46 15.23
N GLN A 18 -6.56 9.75 15.61
CA GLN A 18 -6.86 10.82 14.67
C GLN A 18 -5.59 11.22 13.89
N MET A 19 -5.57 10.89 12.60
CA MET A 19 -4.50 11.24 11.67
C MET A 19 -5.01 12.22 10.61
N GLU A 20 -4.13 13.05 10.06
CA GLU A 20 -4.48 13.94 8.93
C GLU A 20 -5.08 13.17 7.74
N VAL A 21 -4.66 11.90 7.58
CA VAL A 21 -5.17 10.98 6.56
C VAL A 21 -6.67 10.69 6.74
N ASP A 22 -7.20 10.77 7.95
CA ASP A 22 -8.63 10.56 8.22
C ASP A 22 -9.49 11.64 7.57
N SER A 23 -8.95 12.85 7.37
CA SER A 23 -9.64 13.91 6.63
C SER A 23 -9.83 13.54 5.16
N VAL A 24 -8.86 12.82 4.57
CA VAL A 24 -8.95 12.32 3.19
C VAL A 24 -10.03 11.26 3.08
N HIS A 25 -10.02 10.28 3.98
CA HIS A 25 -11.04 9.24 4.04
C HIS A 25 -12.44 9.81 4.24
N SER A 26 -12.61 10.73 5.20
CA SER A 26 -13.88 11.39 5.49
C SER A 26 -14.46 12.11 4.27
N LEU A 27 -13.62 12.81 3.49
CA LEU A 27 -14.05 13.51 2.29
C LEU A 27 -14.46 12.54 1.17
N ILE A 28 -13.70 11.46 0.99
CA ILE A 28 -14.00 10.43 -0.01
C ILE A 28 -15.31 9.72 0.35
N GLU A 29 -15.47 9.28 1.59
CA GLU A 29 -16.68 8.60 2.05
C GLU A 29 -17.92 9.47 1.89
N ARG A 30 -17.84 10.74 2.29
CA ARG A 30 -18.93 11.70 2.09
C ARG A 30 -19.28 11.89 0.61
N LYS A 31 -18.28 11.83 -0.28
CA LYS A 31 -18.48 11.94 -1.73
C LYS A 31 -19.09 10.67 -2.32
N LEU A 32 -18.77 9.49 -1.78
CA LEU A 32 -19.29 8.21 -2.26
C LEU A 32 -20.68 7.88 -1.71
N LYS A 33 -21.06 8.48 -0.58
CA LYS A 33 -22.34 8.21 0.09
C LYS A 33 -23.52 8.46 -0.85
N ASN A 34 -24.41 7.45 -0.93
CA ASN A 34 -25.62 7.47 -1.76
C ASN A 34 -25.36 7.66 -3.27
N ILE A 35 -24.17 7.30 -3.76
CA ILE A 35 -23.86 7.26 -5.18
C ILE A 35 -23.81 5.81 -5.65
N GLU A 36 -24.51 5.51 -6.74
CA GLU A 36 -24.39 4.22 -7.42
C GLU A 36 -23.06 4.15 -8.16
N ILE A 37 -22.29 3.07 -7.91
CA ILE A 37 -20.98 2.85 -8.51
C ILE A 37 -20.99 1.47 -9.15
N PHE A 38 -20.88 1.45 -10.46
CA PHE A 38 -20.92 0.25 -11.29
C PHE A 38 -19.54 -0.15 -11.82
N LEU A 39 -18.59 0.79 -11.93
CA LEU A 39 -17.25 0.51 -12.42
C LEU A 39 -16.16 1.03 -11.46
N PRO A 40 -15.01 0.33 -11.34
CA PRO A 40 -13.87 0.83 -10.57
C PRO A 40 -13.37 2.20 -11.04
N SER A 41 -13.49 2.51 -12.33
CA SER A 41 -13.13 3.80 -12.91
C SER A 41 -13.97 4.96 -12.37
N GLN A 42 -15.25 4.71 -12.07
CA GLN A 42 -16.15 5.69 -11.44
C GLN A 42 -15.68 5.98 -10.01
N TYR A 43 -15.28 4.94 -9.26
CA TYR A 43 -14.71 5.10 -7.93
C TYR A 43 -13.48 6.02 -7.94
N ALA A 44 -12.58 5.83 -8.91
CA ALA A 44 -11.40 6.69 -9.07
C ALA A 44 -11.77 8.14 -9.39
N THR A 45 -12.78 8.35 -10.25
CA THR A 45 -13.28 9.67 -10.62
C THR A 45 -13.90 10.39 -9.41
N LEU A 46 -14.76 9.71 -8.66
CA LEU A 46 -15.40 10.24 -7.46
C LEU A 46 -14.35 10.56 -6.38
N THR A 47 -13.37 9.67 -6.20
CA THR A 47 -12.24 9.90 -5.29
C THR A 47 -11.48 11.16 -5.67
N LYS A 48 -11.14 11.35 -6.96
CA LYS A 48 -10.45 12.56 -7.44
C LYS A 48 -11.22 13.83 -7.08
N GLN A 49 -12.54 13.80 -7.26
CA GLN A 49 -13.45 14.93 -7.03
C GLN A 49 -13.82 15.16 -5.55
N ALA A 50 -13.47 14.24 -4.65
CA ALA A 50 -13.86 14.32 -3.24
C ALA A 50 -13.30 15.56 -2.53
N ARG A 51 -12.14 16.07 -2.97
CA ARG A 51 -11.55 17.32 -2.48
C ARG A 51 -11.68 18.42 -3.52
N LYS A 52 -12.29 19.54 -3.12
CA LYS A 52 -12.40 20.74 -3.98
C LYS A 52 -11.27 21.74 -3.73
N LYS A 53 -10.93 21.99 -2.46
CA LYS A 53 -9.85 22.90 -2.02
C LYS A 53 -8.76 22.12 -1.26
N PRO A 54 -7.47 22.43 -1.45
CA PRO A 54 -6.90 23.40 -2.39
C PRO A 54 -6.98 22.93 -3.86
N SER A 55 -7.04 21.62 -4.10
CA SER A 55 -7.18 21.03 -5.44
C SER A 55 -7.72 19.60 -5.35
N PRO A 56 -8.20 19.00 -6.46
CA PRO A 56 -8.57 17.58 -6.51
C PRO A 56 -7.47 16.63 -6.02
N TYR A 57 -7.86 15.42 -5.59
CA TYR A 57 -6.87 14.40 -5.25
C TYR A 57 -6.18 13.86 -6.50
N ARG A 58 -4.91 13.50 -6.39
CA ARG A 58 -4.24 12.68 -7.40
C ARG A 58 -4.60 11.23 -7.14
N VAL A 59 -5.38 10.63 -8.04
CA VAL A 59 -5.78 9.22 -7.96
C VAL A 59 -4.98 8.42 -8.97
N ILE A 60 -4.36 7.35 -8.51
CA ILE A 60 -3.65 6.37 -9.34
C ILE A 60 -4.45 5.08 -9.24
N GLN A 61 -4.82 4.51 -10.38
CA GLN A 61 -5.43 3.18 -10.46
C GLN A 61 -4.31 2.18 -10.77
N PRO A 62 -3.76 1.47 -9.77
CA PRO A 62 -2.69 0.52 -10.02
C PRO A 62 -3.24 -0.69 -10.78
N ASP A 63 -2.44 -1.20 -11.72
CA ASP A 63 -2.67 -2.48 -12.37
C ASP A 63 -1.55 -3.47 -12.00
N HIS A 64 -1.53 -4.63 -12.66
CA HIS A 64 -0.52 -5.67 -12.42
C HIS A 64 0.94 -5.19 -12.62
N THR A 65 1.15 -4.13 -13.41
CA THR A 65 2.48 -3.57 -13.69
C THR A 65 2.98 -2.63 -12.57
N PHE A 66 2.10 -2.25 -11.64
CA PHE A 66 2.45 -1.39 -10.51
C PHE A 66 3.16 -2.16 -9.39
N PHE A 67 2.79 -3.43 -9.16
CA PHE A 67 3.23 -4.18 -7.99
C PHE A 67 4.61 -4.80 -8.22
N LYS A 68 5.51 -4.59 -7.26
CA LYS A 68 6.88 -5.11 -7.23
C LYS A 68 7.00 -6.26 -6.22
N ASP A 69 7.84 -7.25 -6.53
CA ASP A 69 8.06 -8.39 -5.62
C ASP A 69 9.15 -8.06 -4.59
N TYR A 70 8.73 -7.51 -3.45
CA TYR A 70 9.60 -7.26 -2.30
C TYR A 70 9.79 -8.50 -1.39
N GLY A 71 9.24 -9.66 -1.76
CA GLY A 71 9.49 -10.93 -1.06
C GLY A 71 10.87 -11.52 -1.37
N ILE A 72 11.48 -11.09 -2.47
CA ILE A 72 12.78 -11.56 -2.93
C ILE A 72 13.89 -10.98 -2.04
N LYS A 73 14.59 -11.85 -1.33
CA LYS A 73 15.56 -11.47 -0.29
C LYS A 73 16.73 -10.68 -0.85
N GLU A 74 17.09 -10.89 -2.11
CA GLU A 74 18.18 -10.25 -2.85
C GLU A 74 17.99 -8.73 -2.99
N TYR A 75 16.77 -8.23 -2.79
CA TYR A 75 16.44 -6.80 -2.83
C TYR A 75 16.22 -6.18 -1.45
N GLN A 76 16.37 -6.94 -0.36
CA GLN A 76 16.09 -6.47 1.01
C GLN A 76 17.37 -6.15 1.80
N VAL A 77 17.62 -4.88 2.10
CA VAL A 77 18.83 -4.45 2.85
C VAL A 77 18.89 -5.10 4.23
N TYR A 78 17.74 -5.20 4.90
CA TYR A 78 17.59 -5.86 6.19
C TYR A 78 16.74 -7.12 6.04
N ASP A 79 17.10 -8.18 6.76
CA ASP A 79 16.32 -9.42 6.90
C ASP A 79 15.11 -9.25 7.83
N SER A 80 15.21 -8.34 8.80
CA SER A 80 14.15 -8.04 9.75
C SER A 80 14.30 -6.63 10.30
N ILE A 81 13.16 -6.00 10.60
CA ILE A 81 13.10 -4.75 11.38
C ILE A 81 13.06 -4.99 12.90
N ARG A 82 13.07 -6.25 13.36
CA ARG A 82 13.08 -6.60 14.79
C ARG A 82 14.43 -6.22 15.41
N PRO A 83 14.47 -5.34 16.42
CA PRO A 83 15.72 -4.98 17.08
C PRO A 83 16.34 -6.17 17.84
N GLY A 84 15.51 -6.92 18.58
CA GLY A 84 15.92 -8.09 19.34
C GLY A 84 16.30 -9.31 18.50
N ARG A 85 17.06 -10.23 19.12
CA ARG A 85 17.49 -11.50 18.49
C ARG A 85 16.90 -12.73 19.17
N THR A 86 16.70 -12.71 20.48
CA THR A 86 16.21 -13.85 21.27
C THR A 86 14.79 -13.63 21.79
N SER A 87 14.21 -14.66 22.40
CA SER A 87 12.93 -14.53 23.11
C SER A 87 13.14 -13.69 24.37
N GLY A 88 12.30 -12.68 24.59
CA GLY A 88 12.45 -11.70 25.67
C GLY A 88 13.11 -10.37 25.24
N ASP A 89 13.79 -10.34 24.09
CA ASP A 89 14.31 -9.09 23.52
C ASP A 89 13.21 -8.25 22.85
N ASP A 90 13.51 -6.95 22.71
CA ASP A 90 12.70 -5.96 21.98
C ASP A 90 12.13 -6.52 20.66
N CYS A 91 10.82 -6.45 20.55
CA CYS A 91 10.05 -6.92 19.43
C CYS A 91 9.63 -5.76 18.51
N VAL A 92 9.07 -6.10 17.35
CA VAL A 92 8.57 -5.09 16.39
C VAL A 92 7.46 -4.22 17.02
N VAL A 93 6.72 -4.78 17.98
CA VAL A 93 5.63 -4.08 18.70
C VAL A 93 6.12 -2.97 19.62
N ASP A 94 7.40 -2.99 20.02
CA ASP A 94 8.01 -2.00 20.90
C ASP A 94 8.49 -0.78 20.11
N LEU A 95 8.49 -0.85 18.78
CA LEU A 95 8.88 0.26 17.91
C LEU A 95 7.83 1.37 17.93
N ARG A 96 8.30 2.62 17.94
CA ARG A 96 7.45 3.81 17.77
C ARG A 96 7.76 4.57 16.50
N VAL A 97 9.03 4.60 16.11
CA VAL A 97 9.45 5.29 14.89
C VAL A 97 10.51 4.46 14.18
N LEU A 98 10.39 4.35 12.86
CA LEU A 98 11.44 3.91 11.95
C LEU A 98 11.78 5.07 11.01
N LYS A 99 13.07 5.31 10.80
CA LYS A 99 13.59 6.29 9.86
C LYS A 99 14.47 5.56 8.86
N TYR A 100 14.09 5.61 7.60
CA TYR A 100 14.81 5.03 6.48
C TYR A 100 15.67 6.12 5.87
N ASN A 101 16.99 5.93 5.94
CA ASN A 101 17.96 6.86 5.41
C ASN A 101 18.23 6.58 3.92
N PRO A 102 18.70 7.60 3.16
CA PRO A 102 19.03 7.46 1.74
C PRO A 102 20.11 6.41 1.43
N ASP A 103 20.99 6.12 2.39
CA ASP A 103 22.03 5.09 2.30
C ASP A 103 21.52 3.66 2.53
N GLY A 104 20.20 3.50 2.71
CA GLY A 104 19.55 2.23 2.96
C GLY A 104 19.57 1.79 4.43
N THR A 105 20.21 2.54 5.32
CA THR A 105 20.21 2.23 6.77
C THR A 105 18.87 2.58 7.42
N ILE A 106 18.55 1.86 8.50
CA ILE A 106 17.35 2.11 9.29
C ILE A 106 17.75 2.57 10.69
N GLN A 107 17.17 3.67 11.14
CA GLN A 107 17.19 4.12 12.53
C GLN A 107 15.82 3.90 13.18
N TYR A 108 15.78 3.69 14.49
CA TYR A 108 14.55 3.45 15.22
C TYR A 108 14.50 4.16 16.58
N LYS A 109 13.28 4.31 17.11
CA LYS A 109 12.99 4.75 18.49
C LYS A 109 11.97 3.82 19.14
N LYS A 110 12.09 3.66 20.46
CA LYS A 110 11.14 2.91 21.30
C LYS A 110 10.21 3.83 22.08
N HIS A 111 10.70 5.01 22.47
CA HIS A 111 9.88 6.07 23.05
C HIS A 111 10.00 7.35 22.21
N PHE A 112 8.98 8.21 22.27
CA PHE A 112 8.97 9.44 21.46
C PHE A 112 10.10 10.41 21.81
N ASN A 113 10.50 10.41 23.09
CA ASN A 113 11.54 11.27 23.64
C ASN A 113 12.96 10.71 23.44
N ASP A 114 13.10 9.44 23.01
CA ASP A 114 14.42 8.84 22.78
C ASP A 114 15.10 9.47 21.56
N ASP A 115 16.42 9.38 21.50
CA ASP A 115 17.16 9.68 20.28
C ASP A 115 17.05 8.53 19.26
N LEU A 116 17.24 8.87 17.98
CA LEU A 116 17.26 7.86 16.91
C LEU A 116 18.53 7.01 17.02
N THR A 117 18.36 5.71 17.20
CA THR A 117 19.47 4.75 17.22
C THR A 117 19.49 3.91 15.95
N LEU A 118 20.67 3.47 15.51
CA LEU A 118 20.75 2.56 14.36
C LEU A 118 20.15 1.20 14.71
N LEU A 119 19.41 0.61 13.77
CA LEU A 119 18.88 -0.73 13.94
C LEU A 119 20.05 -1.71 14.17
N PRO A 120 20.04 -2.53 15.25
CA PRO A 120 21.15 -3.40 15.64
C PRO A 120 21.23 -4.68 14.80
N ARG A 121 21.03 -4.53 13.48
CA ARG A 121 21.06 -5.55 12.45
C ARG A 121 22.10 -5.16 11.42
N ARG A 122 22.84 -6.14 10.91
CA ARG A 122 23.85 -5.88 9.88
C ARG A 122 23.13 -5.67 8.54
N PRO A 123 23.25 -4.48 7.90
CA PRO A 123 22.72 -4.30 6.56
C PRO A 123 23.48 -5.18 5.58
N ARG A 124 22.76 -5.80 4.64
CA ARG A 124 23.36 -6.50 3.51
C ARG A 124 23.85 -5.48 2.50
N ASN A 125 25.03 -5.71 1.94
CA ASN A 125 25.56 -4.90 0.86
C ASN A 125 24.84 -5.29 -0.43
N ILE A 126 23.73 -4.62 -0.72
CA ILE A 126 22.95 -4.83 -1.94
C ILE A 126 23.37 -3.77 -2.94
N ILE A 127 24.12 -4.21 -3.95
CA ILE A 127 24.53 -3.39 -5.10
C ILE A 127 23.32 -3.17 -6.04
N THR A 128 22.28 -3.99 -5.91
CA THR A 128 21.08 -3.98 -6.75
C THR A 128 20.26 -2.72 -6.52
N LEU A 129 20.11 -1.90 -7.56
CA LEU A 129 19.34 -0.67 -7.51
C LEU A 129 17.86 -0.99 -7.19
N ALA A 130 17.22 -0.21 -6.31
CA ALA A 130 15.79 -0.39 -5.96
C ALA A 130 14.84 -0.38 -7.19
N ASN A 131 15.28 0.19 -8.31
CA ASN A 131 14.53 0.20 -9.58
C ASN A 131 14.54 -1.15 -10.32
N CYS A 132 15.40 -2.09 -9.91
CA CYS A 132 15.57 -3.40 -10.53
C CYS A 132 14.71 -4.50 -9.89
N VAL A 133 13.88 -4.17 -8.89
CA VAL A 133 12.95 -5.14 -8.30
C VAL A 133 11.99 -5.61 -9.39
N PRO A 134 11.82 -6.94 -9.58
CA PRO A 134 10.93 -7.47 -10.60
C PRO A 134 9.46 -7.18 -10.25
N LEU A 135 8.59 -7.32 -11.25
CA LEU A 135 7.16 -7.22 -11.04
C LEU A 135 6.66 -8.43 -10.26
N LEU A 136 5.74 -8.21 -9.31
CA LEU A 136 5.08 -9.29 -8.57
C LEU A 136 4.14 -10.11 -9.47
N PHE A 137 3.57 -9.47 -10.48
CA PHE A 137 2.64 -10.09 -11.41
C PHE A 137 3.14 -9.90 -12.84
N SER A 138 3.13 -10.97 -13.63
CA SER A 138 3.47 -10.93 -15.06
C SER A 138 2.29 -10.50 -15.94
N SER A 139 1.07 -10.64 -15.45
CA SER A 139 -0.16 -10.32 -16.16
C SER A 139 -1.29 -9.99 -15.18
N ARG A 140 -2.46 -9.62 -15.71
CA ARG A 140 -3.65 -9.35 -14.91
C ARG A 140 -4.03 -10.59 -14.09
N VAL A 141 -4.14 -10.43 -12.77
CA VAL A 141 -4.43 -11.53 -11.85
C VAL A 141 -5.85 -12.06 -12.09
N PRO A 142 -6.03 -13.35 -12.41
CA PRO A 142 -7.34 -13.94 -12.60
C PRO A 142 -8.07 -14.11 -11.26
N ILE A 143 -9.37 -13.80 -11.25
CA ILE A 143 -10.26 -14.08 -10.12
C ILE A 143 -10.70 -15.55 -10.12
N LEU A 144 -11.29 -16.02 -9.03
CA LEU A 144 -11.91 -17.35 -9.01
C LEU A 144 -13.13 -17.40 -9.92
N GLU A 145 -13.33 -18.52 -10.62
CA GLU A 145 -14.51 -18.74 -11.48
C GLU A 145 -15.83 -18.48 -10.74
N SER A 146 -15.95 -18.93 -9.48
CA SER A 146 -17.14 -18.65 -8.66
C SER A 146 -17.38 -17.16 -8.47
N LYS A 147 -16.31 -16.37 -8.24
CA LYS A 147 -16.42 -14.91 -8.12
C LYS A 147 -16.79 -14.28 -9.46
N TYR A 148 -16.23 -14.77 -10.57
CA TYR A 148 -16.60 -14.33 -11.92
C TYR A 148 -18.09 -14.54 -12.17
N LEU A 149 -18.61 -15.75 -11.93
CA LEU A 149 -20.03 -16.06 -12.12
C LEU A 149 -20.95 -15.18 -11.27
N HIS A 150 -20.60 -14.92 -10.00
CA HIS A 150 -21.36 -13.98 -9.16
C HIS A 150 -21.35 -12.56 -9.72
N LEU A 151 -20.24 -12.11 -10.30
CA LEU A 151 -20.17 -10.79 -10.93
C LEU A 151 -21.01 -10.73 -12.21
N GLN A 152 -21.12 -11.83 -12.97
CA GLN A 152 -22.01 -11.89 -14.13
C GLN A 152 -23.49 -11.73 -13.74
N GLN A 153 -23.90 -12.20 -12.56
CA GLN A 153 -25.26 -12.01 -12.07
C GLN A 153 -25.60 -10.54 -11.79
N LEU A 154 -24.61 -9.70 -11.46
CA LEU A 154 -24.82 -8.26 -11.23
C LEU A 154 -25.22 -7.51 -12.50
N LYS A 155 -24.93 -8.06 -13.69
CA LYS A 155 -25.30 -7.45 -14.98
C LYS A 155 -26.81 -7.18 -15.11
N ASN A 156 -27.64 -7.92 -14.40
CA ASN A 156 -29.10 -7.74 -14.38
C ASN A 156 -29.55 -6.44 -13.70
N VAL A 157 -28.71 -5.83 -12.87
CA VAL A 157 -29.04 -4.65 -12.05
C VAL A 157 -28.14 -3.45 -12.32
N ILE A 158 -27.25 -3.54 -13.32
CA ILE A 158 -26.35 -2.45 -13.70
C ILE A 158 -26.52 -2.08 -15.18
N PRO A 159 -26.17 -0.84 -15.57
CA PRO A 159 -26.22 -0.38 -16.96
C PRO A 159 -25.45 -1.30 -17.94
N VAL A 160 -26.01 -1.46 -19.14
CA VAL A 160 -25.49 -2.37 -20.19
C VAL A 160 -24.10 -1.95 -20.70
N ASP A 161 -23.82 -0.65 -20.73
CA ASP A 161 -22.51 -0.09 -21.10
C ASP A 161 -21.37 -0.54 -20.17
N CYS A 162 -21.70 -0.95 -18.94
CA CYS A 162 -20.74 -1.46 -17.97
C CYS A 162 -20.44 -2.96 -18.16
N HIS A 163 -21.28 -3.71 -18.88
CA HIS A 163 -21.21 -5.18 -18.95
C HIS A 163 -19.88 -5.68 -19.51
N GLN A 164 -19.35 -5.00 -20.53
CA GLN A 164 -18.11 -5.42 -21.19
C GLN A 164 -16.90 -5.40 -20.25
N PHE A 165 -16.91 -4.57 -19.19
CA PHE A 165 -15.87 -4.64 -18.17
C PHE A 165 -15.87 -5.98 -17.43
N TYR A 166 -17.07 -6.46 -17.07
CA TYR A 166 -17.27 -7.70 -16.33
C TYR A 166 -17.02 -8.94 -17.20
N ASP A 167 -17.43 -8.90 -18.46
CA ASP A 167 -17.21 -9.99 -19.43
C ASP A 167 -15.71 -10.24 -19.68
N ASN A 168 -14.91 -9.19 -19.62
CA ASN A 168 -13.46 -9.25 -19.86
C ASN A 168 -12.62 -9.51 -18.60
N LEU A 169 -13.23 -9.89 -17.47
CA LEU A 169 -12.48 -10.24 -16.26
C LEU A 169 -11.80 -11.62 -16.42
N PRO A 170 -10.46 -11.72 -16.32
CA PRO A 170 -9.80 -13.01 -16.36
C PRO A 170 -10.17 -13.83 -15.13
N PHE A 171 -10.42 -15.13 -15.31
CA PHE A 171 -10.75 -16.03 -14.22
C PHE A 171 -10.03 -17.38 -14.36
N LYS A 172 -9.91 -18.10 -13.24
CA LYS A 172 -9.33 -19.44 -13.19
C LYS A 172 -10.25 -20.41 -12.45
N LYS A 173 -10.22 -21.67 -12.87
CA LYS A 173 -10.83 -22.78 -12.14
C LYS A 173 -10.01 -23.08 -10.88
N LYS A 174 -10.69 -23.55 -9.84
CA LYS A 174 -10.05 -23.93 -8.58
C LYS A 174 -9.31 -25.25 -8.72
#